data_AF-A0A0D7ABX9-F1
#
_entry.id   AF-A0A0D7ABX9-F1
#
_cell.length_a   1.000
_cell.length_b   1.000
_cell.length_c   1.000
_cell.angle_alpha   90.00
_cell.angle_beta   90.00
_cell.angle_gamma   90.00
#
_symmetry.space_group_name_H-M   'P 1'
#
loop_
_entity.id
_entity.type
_entity.pdbx_description
1 polymer ?
#
loop_
_entity_poly.entity_id
_entity_poly.type
_entity_poly.pdbx_seq_one_letter_code
_entity_poly.pdbx_strand_id
1 'polypeptide(L)'
;IPSDLVAGQYLVRHEFIALHSAEVYSGAQFYPMCFQIQIDDSGDLEPETSDLAAFPGVYQGSDPGITIDIYETITNYIISGPEL
;
A
#
# COMPACT_ATOMS: atom_id res chain seq x y z
N ILE A 1 -12.73 4.17 6.34
CA ILE A 1 -13.46 3.36 5.35
C ILE A 1 -14.19 4.37 4.48
N PRO A 2 -13.99 4.40 3.15
CA PRO A 2 -14.71 5.35 2.28
C PRO A 2 -16.21 5.21 2.53
N SER A 3 -16.90 6.33 2.75
CA SER A 3 -18.34 6.33 3.08
C SER A 3 -19.20 5.79 1.95
N ASP A 4 -18.70 5.93 0.72
CA ASP A 4 -19.45 5.64 -0.49
C ASP A 4 -19.12 4.25 -1.06
N LEU A 5 -18.26 3.47 -0.39
CA LEU A 5 -17.90 2.12 -0.81
C LEU A 5 -19.12 1.20 -0.79
N VAL A 6 -19.27 0.35 -1.80
CA VAL A 6 -20.38 -0.60 -1.86
C VAL A 6 -20.38 -1.54 -0.64
N ALA A 7 -21.57 -1.88 -0.14
CA ALA A 7 -21.70 -2.78 1.01
C ALA A 7 -21.19 -4.20 0.68
N GLY A 8 -20.56 -4.86 1.65
CA GLY A 8 -19.97 -6.18 1.41
C GLY A 8 -18.93 -6.63 2.44
N GLN A 9 -18.35 -7.80 2.18
CA GLN A 9 -17.24 -8.34 2.96
C GLN A 9 -15.91 -7.93 2.33
N TYR A 10 -15.02 -7.32 3.12
CA TYR A 10 -13.72 -6.85 2.67
C TYR A 10 -12.59 -7.41 3.52
N LEU A 11 -11.44 -7.65 2.87
CA LEU A 11 -10.15 -7.73 3.56
C LEU A 11 -9.50 -6.34 3.53
N VAL A 12 -9.12 -5.85 4.70
CA VAL A 12 -8.27 -4.66 4.80
C VAL A 12 -6.85 -5.11 5.04
N ARG A 13 -5.96 -4.78 4.12
CA ARG A 13 -4.52 -4.98 4.27
C ARG A 13 -3.90 -3.68 4.78
N HIS A 14 -3.48 -3.67 6.04
CA HIS A 14 -2.65 -2.63 6.61
C HIS A 14 -1.18 -3.03 6.52
N GLU A 15 -0.29 -2.08 6.30
CA GLU A 15 1.15 -2.32 6.42
C GLU A 15 1.89 -1.09 6.90
N PHE A 16 3.09 -1.32 7.43
CA PHE A 16 4.14 -0.33 7.43
C PHE A 16 5.40 -0.94 6.81
N ILE A 17 6.19 -0.10 6.13
CA ILE A 17 7.45 -0.48 5.49
C ILE A 17 8.56 0.22 6.26
N ALA A 18 9.42 -0.54 6.94
CA ALA A 18 10.57 0.02 7.63
C ALA A 18 11.75 0.14 6.66
N LEU A 19 12.29 1.35 6.56
CA LEU A 19 13.30 1.74 5.56
C LEU A 19 14.72 1.91 6.15
N HIS A 20 14.93 1.56 7.42
CA HIS A 20 16.19 1.80 8.14
C HIS A 20 17.40 1.01 7.61
N SER A 21 17.19 0.10 6.67
CA SER A 21 18.24 -0.62 5.95
C SER A 21 17.96 -0.66 4.44
N ALA A 22 17.11 0.23 3.93
CA ALA A 22 16.62 0.20 2.56
C ALA A 22 17.58 0.82 1.53
N GLU A 23 18.77 1.26 1.93
CA GLU A 23 19.76 1.85 1.01
C GLU A 23 20.19 0.89 -0.12
N VAL A 24 20.08 -0.42 0.12
CA VAL A 24 20.39 -1.48 -0.84
C VAL A 24 19.26 -2.49 -0.86
N TYR A 25 18.79 -2.85 -2.06
CA TYR A 25 17.84 -3.93 -2.23
C TYR A 25 18.49 -5.28 -1.80
N SER A 26 17.86 -6.11 -0.97
CA SER A 26 16.47 -6.11 -0.47
C SER A 26 16.36 -5.75 1.02
N GLY A 27 16.68 -4.52 1.39
CA GLY A 27 16.76 -4.10 2.79
C GLY A 27 15.49 -3.50 3.43
N ALA A 28 14.50 -3.10 2.62
CA ALA A 28 13.19 -2.67 3.15
C ALA A 28 12.44 -3.83 3.82
N GLN A 29 11.83 -3.56 4.98
CA GLN A 29 11.15 -4.58 5.79
C GLN A 29 9.64 -4.30 5.81
N PHE A 30 8.86 -5.24 5.27
CA PHE A 30 7.41 -5.13 5.16
C PHE A 30 6.73 -5.81 6.36
N TYR A 31 5.79 -5.12 6.99
CA TYR A 31 4.99 -5.63 8.11
C TYR A 31 3.49 -5.58 7.79
N PRO A 32 2.99 -6.50 6.93
CA PRO A 32 1.58 -6.54 6.57
C PRO A 32 0.71 -7.21 7.64
N MET A 33 -0.52 -6.74 7.78
CA MET A 33 -1.59 -7.34 8.57
C MET A 33 -2.89 -7.27 7.78
N CYS A 34 -3.66 -8.36 7.78
CA CYS A 34 -4.99 -8.39 7.20
C CYS A 34 -6.06 -8.59 8.28
N PHE A 35 -7.18 -7.89 8.13
CA PHE A 35 -8.37 -8.11 8.95
C PHE A 35 -9.62 -8.09 8.08
N GLN A 36 -10.62 -8.86 8.50
CA GLN A 36 -11.91 -8.97 7.81
C GLN A 36 -12.90 -7.96 8.40
N ILE A 37 -13.61 -7.25 7.53
CA ILE A 37 -14.70 -6.35 7.92
C ILE A 37 -15.95 -6.63 7.08
N GLN A 38 -17.09 -6.27 7.65
CA GLN A 38 -18.36 -6.17 6.93
C GLN A 38 -18.76 -4.69 6.90
N ILE A 39 -19.08 -4.19 5.71
CA ILE A 39 -19.62 -2.85 5.51
C ILE A 39 -21.14 -3.00 5.36
N ASP A 40 -21.89 -2.40 6.30
CA ASP A 40 -23.34 -2.54 6.40
C ASP A 40 -24.13 -1.44 5.67
N ASP A 41 -23.61 -0.20 5.67
CA ASP A 41 -24.26 0.98 5.08
C ASP A 41 -23.57 1.36 3.76
N SER A 42 -24.35 1.75 2.74
CA SER A 42 -23.93 1.69 1.33
C SER A 42 -23.69 3.04 0.67
N GLY A 43 -22.67 3.11 -0.19
CA GLY A 43 -22.68 3.93 -1.41
C GLY A 43 -22.60 3.07 -2.68
N ASP A 44 -22.26 3.68 -3.81
CA ASP A 44 -22.17 3.05 -5.14
C ASP A 44 -20.74 3.03 -5.72
N LEU A 45 -19.73 3.33 -4.90
CA LEU A 45 -18.33 3.28 -5.30
C LEU A 45 -17.84 1.83 -5.38
N GLU A 46 -17.50 1.42 -6.60
CA GLU A 46 -16.70 0.23 -6.90
C GLU A 46 -15.35 0.70 -7.48
N PRO A 47 -14.19 0.27 -6.96
CA PRO A 47 -12.90 0.62 -7.54
C PRO A 47 -12.78 0.15 -8.99
N GLU A 48 -12.27 1.01 -9.85
CA GLU A 48 -12.05 0.70 -11.26
C GLU A 48 -10.86 -0.24 -11.42
N THR A 49 -10.74 -0.93 -12.56
CA THR A 49 -9.59 -1.82 -12.82
C THR A 49 -8.24 -1.09 -12.73
N SER A 50 -8.20 0.22 -12.98
CA SER A 50 -7.01 1.07 -12.81
C SER A 50 -6.56 1.20 -11.36
N ASP A 51 -7.46 1.01 -10.41
CA ASP A 51 -7.23 1.23 -8.98
C ASP A 51 -6.79 -0.07 -8.28
N LEU A 52 -6.89 -1.20 -9.00
CA LEU A 52 -6.62 -2.53 -8.47
C LEU A 52 -5.16 -2.92 -8.67
N ALA A 53 -4.58 -3.52 -7.63
CA ALA A 53 -3.23 -4.07 -7.66
C ALA A 53 -3.16 -5.45 -6.98
N ALA A 54 -2.16 -6.24 -7.35
CA ALA A 54 -1.98 -7.60 -6.83
C ALA A 54 -0.82 -7.70 -5.83
N PHE A 55 -1.01 -8.52 -4.80
CA PHE A 55 0.05 -8.96 -3.89
C PHE A 55 0.27 -10.47 -4.07
N PRO A 56 1.48 -10.94 -4.48
CA PRO A 56 2.62 -10.14 -4.95
C PRO A 56 2.38 -9.51 -6.33
N GLY A 57 3.11 -8.42 -6.65
CA GLY A 57 3.11 -7.79 -7.98
C GLY A 57 3.14 -6.25 -7.95
N VAL A 58 2.48 -5.65 -6.96
CA VAL A 58 2.34 -4.19 -6.82
C VAL A 58 3.63 -3.47 -6.41
N TYR A 59 4.57 -4.18 -5.79
CA TYR A 59 5.86 -3.64 -5.35
C TYR A 59 7.00 -4.20 -6.17
N GLN A 60 7.90 -3.32 -6.60
CA GLN A 60 9.15 -3.67 -7.24
C GLN A 60 10.33 -3.26 -6.38
N GLY A 61 11.39 -4.07 -6.36
CA GLY A 61 12.62 -3.71 -5.65
C GLY A 61 13.22 -2.38 -6.10
N SER A 62 13.00 -2.01 -7.37
CA SER A 62 13.44 -0.75 -7.96
C SER A 62 12.55 0.45 -7.64
N ASP A 63 11.43 0.27 -6.93
CA ASP A 63 10.59 1.42 -6.59
C ASP A 63 11.36 2.39 -5.68
N PRO A 64 11.26 3.72 -5.94
CA PRO A 64 12.00 4.73 -5.18
C PRO A 64 11.57 4.82 -3.71
N GLY A 65 10.41 4.26 -3.35
CA GLY A 65 9.97 4.12 -1.96
C GLY A 65 10.44 2.83 -1.27
N ILE A 66 11.04 1.88 -2.01
CA ILE A 66 11.49 0.57 -1.51
C ILE A 66 13.01 0.49 -1.42
N THR A 67 13.73 0.96 -2.44
CA THR A 67 15.19 1.10 -2.37
C THR A 67 15.52 2.57 -2.28
N ILE A 68 15.88 3.01 -1.08
CA ILE A 68 16.06 4.42 -0.73
C ILE A 68 17.02 4.55 0.46
N ASP A 69 17.93 5.52 0.36
CA ASP A 69 18.75 5.93 1.50
C ASP A 69 18.02 7.03 2.29
N ILE A 70 17.46 6.65 3.44
CA ILE A 70 16.73 7.58 4.32
C ILE A 70 17.63 8.44 5.20
N TYR A 71 18.96 8.24 5.14
CA TYR A 71 19.93 9.02 5.91
C TYR A 71 20.45 10.24 5.13
N GLU A 72 20.15 10.34 3.83
CA GLU A 72 20.38 11.54 3.02
C GLU A 72 19.22 12.55 3.11
N THR A 73 19.38 13.73 2.50
CA THR A 73 18.29 14.72 2.43
C THR A 73 17.22 14.28 1.45
N ILE A 74 16.05 13.88 1.94
CA ILE A 74 14.88 13.56 1.13
C ILE A 74 13.96 14.79 1.05
N THR A 75 13.80 15.34 -0.16
CA THR A 75 12.86 16.44 -0.43
C THR A 75 11.48 15.96 -0.91
N ASN A 76 11.42 14.73 -1.44
CA ASN A 76 10.19 14.09 -1.87
C ASN A 76 10.31 12.57 -1.66
N TYR A 77 9.31 11.99 -0.99
CA TYR A 77 9.21 10.54 -0.82
C TYR A 77 8.06 10.02 -1.68
N ILE A 78 8.39 9.16 -2.64
CA ILE A 78 7.41 8.54 -3.55
C ILE A 78 6.98 7.22 -2.93
N ILE A 79 5.75 7.17 -2.43
CA ILE A 79 5.16 5.96 -1.86
C ILE A 79 4.99 4.92 -2.97
N SER A 80 5.51 3.71 -2.75
CA SER A 80 5.29 2.58 -3.66
C SER A 80 3.86 2.06 -3.56
N GLY A 81 3.27 1.68 -4.68
CA GLY A 81 1.90 1.17 -4.77
C GLY A 81 1.03 1.91 -5.77
N PRO A 82 -0.25 1.57 -5.88
CA PRO A 82 -1.22 2.32 -6.68
C PRO A 82 -1.44 3.71 -6.09
N GLU A 83 -1.97 4.62 -6.91
CA GLU A 83 -2.45 5.93 -6.46
C GLU A 83 -3.65 5.76 -5.50
N LEU A 84 -3.86 6.74 -4.61
CA LEU A 84 -4.98 6.78 -3.66
C LEU A 84 -6.21 7.46 -4.27
#